data_AF-A0A1G7UU87-F1
#
_entry.id   AF-A0A1G7UU87-F1
#
_cell.length_a   1.000
_cell.length_b   1.000
_cell.length_c   1.000
_cell.angle_alpha   90.00
_cell.angle_beta   90.00
_cell.angle_gamma   90.00
#
_symmetry.space_group_name_H-M   'P 1'
#
loop_
_entity.id
_entity.type
_entity.pdbx_description
1 polymer ?
#
loop_
_entity_poly.entity_id
_entity_poly.type
_entity_poly.pdbx_seq_one_letter_code
_entity_poly.pdbx_strand_id
1 'polypeptide(L)'
;MKVAFVPSRDSEEKRMIIGNEFIEVFAEEARKLEGVDFLAQGTIWPDILESEDGIKAHHNAGGLPEDMNFELEEPVRILFKDEVRIVGETLGLPHAMVYRQPFHGTGLGVRCLGEITRDRLEAVRESDAILREEFAKNGLAEKVWQYFTVVPDFKSTGIKDGKRTYDWPVIVRAVNTKDAMTATVENIPFDLMQKIVDRITHEVPGVSRVLYDFTPKPTGRIEWE
;
A
#
# COMPACT_ATOMS: atom_id res chain seq x y z
N MET A 1 11.54 -5.72 14.71
CA MET A 1 10.39 -5.73 13.77
C MET A 1 9.21 -6.40 14.47
N LYS A 2 8.48 -5.64 15.30
CA LYS A 2 7.40 -6.13 16.17
C LYS A 2 6.09 -6.39 15.42
N VAL A 3 5.90 -5.81 14.23
CA VAL A 3 4.73 -6.05 13.36
C VAL A 3 4.87 -7.41 12.66
N ALA A 4 4.66 -8.52 13.37
CA ALA A 4 4.76 -9.86 12.79
C ALA A 4 3.40 -10.58 12.68
N PHE A 5 2.35 -10.09 13.34
CA PHE A 5 1.07 -10.79 13.39
C PHE A 5 -0.04 -9.83 13.77
N VAL A 6 -1.12 -9.81 12.98
CA VAL A 6 -2.35 -9.09 13.35
C VAL A 6 -3.48 -10.12 13.36
N PRO A 7 -3.90 -10.63 14.53
CA PRO A 7 -4.91 -11.69 14.67
C PRO A 7 -6.34 -11.19 14.41
N SER A 8 -6.51 -10.04 13.74
CA SER A 8 -7.82 -9.51 13.42
C SER A 8 -8.16 -9.75 11.96
N ARG A 9 -9.44 -10.08 11.73
CA ARG A 9 -10.06 -10.13 10.40
C ARG A 9 -10.76 -8.82 10.04
N ASP A 10 -10.95 -7.93 11.01
CA ASP A 10 -11.58 -6.63 10.82
C ASP A 10 -10.55 -5.61 10.30
N SER A 11 -10.87 -4.93 9.20
CA SER A 11 -9.95 -4.01 8.54
C SER A 11 -9.62 -2.79 9.38
N GLU A 12 -10.57 -2.27 10.15
CA GLU A 12 -10.39 -1.09 11.00
C GLU A 12 -9.56 -1.44 12.23
N GLU A 13 -9.82 -2.59 12.85
CA GLU A 13 -9.00 -3.10 13.94
C GLU A 13 -7.55 -3.34 13.47
N LYS A 14 -7.34 -3.91 12.27
CA LYS A 14 -6.00 -4.04 11.69
C LYS A 14 -5.30 -2.68 11.53
N ARG A 15 -6.02 -1.66 11.04
CA ARG A 15 -5.48 -0.31 10.89
C ARG A 15 -5.09 0.29 12.23
N MET A 16 -5.93 0.12 13.25
CA MET A 16 -5.66 0.60 14.60
C MET A 16 -4.44 -0.10 15.21
N ILE A 17 -4.34 -1.44 15.11
CA ILE A 17 -3.20 -2.20 15.65
C ILE A 17 -1.88 -1.75 14.98
N ILE A 18 -1.87 -1.64 13.66
CA ILE A 18 -0.67 -1.22 12.92
C ILE A 18 -0.31 0.24 13.25
N GLY A 19 -1.30 1.13 13.36
CA GLY A 19 -1.09 2.52 13.73
C GLY A 19 -0.51 2.68 15.14
N ASN A 20 -1.07 1.96 16.11
CA ASN A 20 -0.60 2.00 17.51
C ASN A 20 0.83 1.47 17.62
N GLU A 21 1.14 0.33 17.00
CA GLU A 21 2.50 -0.23 17.01
C GLU A 21 3.51 0.72 16.34
N PHE A 22 3.11 1.41 15.26
CA PHE A 22 3.96 2.43 14.64
C PHE A 22 4.29 3.57 15.62
N ILE A 23 3.28 4.07 16.34
CA ILE A 23 3.47 5.15 17.32
C ILE A 23 4.33 4.67 18.48
N GLU A 24 4.11 3.47 19.01
CA GLU A 24 4.92 2.92 20.10
C GLU A 24 6.39 2.81 19.71
N VAL A 25 6.68 2.27 18.52
CA VAL A 25 8.05 2.18 18.01
C VAL A 25 8.64 3.56 17.75
N PHE A 26 7.86 4.48 17.17
CA PHE A 26 8.29 5.86 16.96
C PHE A 26 8.66 6.54 18.28
N ALA A 27 7.82 6.40 19.31
CA ALA A 27 8.05 6.94 20.64
C ALA A 27 9.28 6.31 21.31
N GLU A 28 9.44 4.99 21.17
CA GLU A 28 10.61 4.26 21.67
C GLU A 28 11.91 4.80 21.05
N GLU A 29 11.95 5.04 19.74
CA GLU A 29 13.13 5.57 19.05
C GLU A 29 13.37 7.05 19.36
N ALA A 30 12.31 7.87 19.38
CA ALA A 30 12.42 9.29 19.67
C ALA A 30 12.95 9.57 21.08
N ARG A 31 12.56 8.78 22.08
CA ARG A 31 13.07 8.89 23.46
C ARG A 31 14.58 8.59 23.59
N LYS A 32 15.20 7.96 22.60
CA LYS A 32 16.66 7.70 22.57
C LYS A 32 17.46 8.92 22.12
N LEU A 33 16.77 9.94 21.59
CA LEU A 33 17.38 11.17 21.09
C LEU A 33 17.21 12.28 22.13
N GLU A 34 18.24 13.10 22.30
CA GLU A 34 18.21 14.29 23.16
C GLU A 34 18.15 15.55 22.28
N GLY A 35 17.45 16.59 22.74
CA GLY A 35 17.41 17.90 22.07
C GLY A 35 16.58 17.95 20.79
N VAL A 36 15.52 17.14 20.69
CA VAL A 36 14.57 17.17 19.57
C VAL A 36 13.33 17.95 20.00
N ASP A 37 13.20 19.18 19.49
CA ASP A 37 12.07 20.06 19.81
C ASP A 37 10.94 19.98 18.76
N PHE A 38 11.27 19.58 17.52
CA PHE A 38 10.37 19.64 16.38
C PHE A 38 10.02 18.26 15.82
N LEU A 39 8.77 18.10 15.40
CA LEU A 39 8.29 16.97 14.61
C LEU A 39 7.91 17.45 13.21
N ALA A 40 8.70 17.07 12.21
CA ALA A 40 8.39 17.39 10.83
C ALA A 40 7.36 16.41 10.22
N GLN A 41 6.30 16.94 9.60
CA GLN A 41 5.30 16.16 8.85
C GLN A 41 5.21 16.63 7.39
N GLY A 42 4.96 15.67 6.49
CA GLY A 42 4.83 15.91 5.05
C GLY A 42 3.41 16.24 4.59
N THR A 43 2.58 16.81 5.47
CA THR A 43 1.18 17.19 5.18
C THR A 43 1.11 18.12 3.98
N ILE A 44 0.21 17.88 3.04
CA ILE A 44 0.01 18.71 1.84
C ILE A 44 -1.37 19.36 1.82
N TRP A 45 -1.57 20.35 0.94
CA TRP A 45 -2.80 21.15 0.90
C TRP A 45 -4.09 20.30 0.74
N PRO A 46 -4.11 19.26 -0.14
CA PRO A 46 -5.25 18.35 -0.21
C PRO A 46 -5.60 17.63 1.10
N ASP A 47 -4.61 17.30 1.94
CA ASP A 47 -4.87 16.60 3.21
C ASP A 47 -5.67 17.48 4.16
N ILE A 48 -5.37 18.78 4.18
CA ILE A 48 -6.04 19.80 5.02
C ILE A 48 -7.49 19.97 4.58
N LEU A 49 -7.72 20.07 3.27
CA LEU A 49 -9.07 20.19 2.71
C LEU A 49 -9.95 18.99 3.08
N GLU A 50 -9.44 17.77 2.93
CA GLU A 50 -10.19 16.55 3.27
C GLU A 50 -10.55 16.45 4.76
N SER A 51 -9.72 17.02 5.63
CA SER A 51 -9.98 17.05 7.07
C SER A 51 -10.91 18.17 7.53
N GLU A 52 -10.86 19.34 6.90
CA GLU A 52 -11.81 20.43 7.17
C GLU A 52 -13.24 20.04 6.73
N ASP A 53 -13.35 19.26 5.65
CA ASP A 53 -14.62 18.69 5.17
C ASP A 53 -15.11 17.49 6.00
N GLY A 54 -14.36 17.07 7.04
CA GLY A 54 -14.73 15.95 7.91
C GLY A 54 -14.65 14.57 7.25
N ILE A 55 -13.99 14.45 6.10
CA ILE A 55 -13.86 13.22 5.30
C ILE A 55 -12.73 12.34 5.84
N LYS A 56 -11.68 12.94 6.40
CA LYS A 56 -10.61 12.24 7.14
C LYS A 56 -10.39 12.87 8.51
N ALA A 57 -10.08 12.06 9.51
CA ALA A 57 -9.58 12.57 10.78
C ALA A 57 -8.22 13.26 10.53
N HIS A 58 -8.09 14.53 10.93
CA HIS A 58 -6.83 15.27 10.85
C HIS A 58 -5.85 14.63 11.84
N HIS A 59 -4.97 13.76 11.35
CA HIS A 59 -3.94 13.09 12.16
C HIS A 59 -2.69 13.97 12.30
N ASN A 60 -2.86 15.19 12.80
CA ASN A 60 -1.71 15.98 13.24
C ASN A 60 -1.41 15.53 14.67
N ALA A 61 -0.31 14.79 14.86
CA ALA A 61 0.18 14.26 16.14
C ALA A 61 -0.79 13.42 17.02
N GLY A 62 -2.04 13.16 16.58
CA GLY A 62 -3.14 12.62 17.38
C GLY A 62 -3.02 11.18 17.88
N GLY A 63 -1.82 10.60 17.87
CA GLY A 63 -1.55 9.30 18.46
C GLY A 63 -0.30 9.26 19.33
N LEU A 64 0.49 10.32 19.40
CA LEU A 64 1.69 10.33 20.23
C LEU A 64 1.32 10.26 21.72
N PRO A 65 2.13 9.57 22.54
CA PRO A 65 1.97 9.59 23.99
C PRO A 65 1.93 11.02 24.55
N GLU A 66 1.10 11.27 25.58
CA GLU A 66 0.92 12.61 26.19
C GLU A 66 2.23 13.21 26.73
N ASP A 67 3.22 12.37 27.05
CA ASP A 67 4.54 12.80 27.54
C ASP A 67 5.50 13.25 26.43
N MET A 68 5.12 13.13 25.15
CA MET A 68 5.92 13.56 24.00
C MET A 68 5.41 14.88 23.43
N ASN A 69 6.04 15.97 23.86
CA ASN A 69 5.73 17.32 23.38
C ASN A 69 6.71 17.74 22.29
N PHE A 70 6.25 17.73 21.04
CA PHE A 70 6.96 18.31 19.90
C PHE A 70 6.20 19.50 19.34
N GLU A 71 6.92 20.50 18.83
CA GLU A 71 6.37 21.53 17.96
C GLU A 71 6.26 20.97 16.53
N LEU A 72 5.08 21.10 15.92
CA LEU A 72 4.82 20.51 14.61
C LEU A 72 5.27 21.43 13.48
N GLU A 73 6.06 20.88 12.55
CA GLU A 73 6.56 21.59 11.38
C GLU A 73 6.10 20.92 10.07
N GLU A 74 5.32 21.64 9.26
CA GLU A 74 4.71 21.12 8.03
C GLU A 74 5.13 21.95 6.80
N PRO A 75 6.39 21.82 6.33
CA PRO A 75 6.98 22.74 5.34
C PRO A 75 6.31 22.72 3.97
N VAL A 76 5.57 21.66 3.64
CA VAL A 76 4.91 21.47 2.34
C VAL A 76 3.38 21.62 2.40
N ARG A 77 2.84 22.11 3.52
CA ARG A 77 1.39 22.21 3.76
C ARG A 77 0.61 23.01 2.74
N ILE A 78 1.24 23.98 2.07
CA ILE A 78 0.58 24.84 1.08
C ILE A 78 0.62 24.29 -0.35
N LEU A 79 1.29 23.14 -0.56
CA LEU A 79 1.56 22.60 -1.89
C LEU A 79 0.57 21.49 -2.27
N PHE A 80 0.29 21.39 -3.56
CA PHE A 80 -0.34 20.23 -4.17
C PHE A 80 0.67 19.13 -4.49
N LYS A 81 0.19 17.92 -4.79
CA LYS A 81 1.03 16.73 -4.97
C LYS A 81 2.02 16.87 -6.13
N ASP A 82 1.61 17.50 -7.23
CA ASP A 82 2.44 17.82 -8.38
C ASP A 82 3.52 18.86 -8.03
N GLU A 83 3.20 19.88 -7.25
CA GLU A 83 4.18 20.86 -6.76
C GLU A 83 5.21 20.23 -5.83
N VAL A 84 4.79 19.33 -4.92
CA VAL A 84 5.72 18.56 -4.07
C VAL A 84 6.67 17.71 -4.90
N ARG A 85 6.24 17.18 -6.06
CA ARG A 85 7.13 16.44 -6.96
C ARG A 85 8.20 17.35 -7.55
N ILE A 86 7.82 18.54 -8.02
CA ILE A 86 8.77 19.54 -8.55
C ILE A 86 9.80 19.92 -7.49
N VAL A 87 9.35 20.16 -6.25
CA VAL A 87 10.25 20.43 -5.11
C VAL A 87 11.21 19.25 -4.88
N GLY A 88 10.70 18.02 -4.86
CA GLY A 88 11.50 16.81 -4.67
C GLY A 88 12.62 16.66 -5.72
N GLU A 89 12.30 16.86 -7.00
CA GLU A 89 13.30 16.82 -8.07
C GLU A 89 14.33 17.95 -7.96
N THR A 90 13.87 19.16 -7.62
CA THR A 90 14.74 20.33 -7.43
C THR A 90 15.73 20.12 -6.28
N LEU A 91 15.33 19.39 -5.24
CA LEU A 91 16.18 18.97 -4.12
C LEU A 91 17.10 17.79 -4.45
N GLY A 92 17.02 17.22 -5.66
CA GLY A 92 17.87 16.13 -6.13
C GLY A 92 17.40 14.73 -5.71
N LEU A 93 16.13 14.57 -5.31
CA LEU A 93 15.58 13.24 -5.05
C LEU A 93 15.50 12.43 -6.37
N PRO A 94 15.76 11.11 -6.33
CA PRO A 94 15.65 10.28 -7.53
C PRO A 94 14.25 10.34 -8.15
N HIS A 95 14.16 10.53 -9.47
CA HIS A 95 12.89 10.59 -10.20
C HIS A 95 11.97 9.40 -9.88
N ALA A 96 12.52 8.18 -9.90
CA ALA A 96 11.78 6.96 -9.57
C ALA A 96 11.22 6.91 -8.14
N MET A 97 11.80 7.68 -7.20
CA MET A 97 11.28 7.83 -5.84
C MET A 97 10.15 8.87 -5.78
N VAL A 98 10.34 10.02 -6.45
CA VAL A 98 9.37 11.12 -6.50
C VAL A 98 8.06 10.71 -7.20
N TYR A 99 8.18 9.93 -8.27
CA TYR A 99 7.05 9.46 -9.09
C TYR A 99 6.57 8.06 -8.72
N ARG A 100 7.07 7.49 -7.61
CA ARG A 100 6.59 6.20 -7.12
C ARG A 100 5.07 6.27 -6.85
N GLN A 101 4.36 5.22 -7.25
CA GLN A 101 2.93 5.06 -6.93
C GLN A 101 2.68 5.19 -5.41
N PRO A 102 1.49 5.66 -5.01
CA PRO A 102 1.13 5.72 -3.61
C PRO A 102 1.13 4.32 -2.97
N PHE A 103 1.58 4.27 -1.72
CA PHE A 103 1.60 3.08 -0.89
C PHE A 103 0.86 3.38 0.42
N HIS A 104 -0.03 2.49 0.82
CA HIS A 104 -0.89 2.71 1.97
C HIS A 104 -0.08 2.73 3.27
N GLY A 105 -0.48 3.53 4.26
CA GLY A 105 0.25 3.67 5.54
C GLY A 105 0.35 2.37 6.34
N THR A 106 -0.70 1.54 6.30
CA THR A 106 -0.73 0.17 6.84
C THR A 106 0.02 -0.86 5.97
N GLY A 107 0.64 -0.39 4.88
CA GLY A 107 1.41 -1.17 3.94
C GLY A 107 0.67 -2.36 3.39
N LEU A 108 1.29 -3.54 3.50
CA LEU A 108 0.71 -4.79 2.98
C LEU A 108 -0.45 -5.32 3.84
N GLY A 109 -0.73 -4.73 5.00
CA GLY A 109 -1.79 -5.21 5.89
C GLY A 109 -3.20 -5.12 5.28
N VAL A 110 -3.43 -4.12 4.43
CA VAL A 110 -4.69 -3.95 3.65
C VAL A 110 -4.69 -4.74 2.34
N ARG A 111 -3.56 -5.34 1.97
CA ARG A 111 -3.40 -6.21 0.78
C ARG A 111 -3.38 -7.69 1.14
N CYS A 112 -3.36 -8.00 2.43
CA CYS A 112 -3.39 -9.34 2.98
C CYS A 112 -4.70 -9.50 3.74
N LEU A 113 -5.81 -9.75 3.04
CA LEU A 113 -7.16 -9.60 3.59
C LEU A 113 -7.42 -10.61 4.70
N GLY A 114 -8.16 -10.22 5.74
CA GLY A 114 -8.33 -11.06 6.93
C GLY A 114 -7.03 -11.19 7.77
N GLU A 115 -6.84 -12.34 8.43
CA GLU A 115 -5.77 -12.55 9.43
C GLU A 115 -4.36 -12.59 8.81
N ILE A 116 -3.47 -11.67 9.18
CA ILE A 116 -2.15 -11.57 8.56
C ILE A 116 -1.20 -12.64 9.11
N THR A 117 -0.85 -13.61 8.26
CA THR A 117 0.18 -14.63 8.55
C THR A 117 1.46 -14.37 7.77
N ARG A 118 2.59 -14.90 8.26
CA ARG A 118 3.91 -14.75 7.60
C ARG A 118 3.90 -15.28 6.17
N ASP A 119 3.36 -16.48 5.97
CA ASP A 119 3.34 -17.14 4.65
C ASP A 119 2.46 -16.38 3.65
N ARG A 120 1.30 -15.87 4.09
CA ARG A 120 0.41 -15.08 3.23
C ARG A 120 1.00 -13.71 2.92
N LEU A 121 1.67 -13.10 3.89
CA LEU A 121 2.38 -11.83 3.70
C LEU A 121 3.55 -12.00 2.71
N GLU A 122 4.26 -13.12 2.76
CA GLU A 122 5.30 -13.47 1.79
C GLU A 122 4.69 -13.65 0.39
N ALA A 123 3.55 -14.35 0.28
CA ALA A 123 2.85 -14.48 -1.00
C ALA A 123 2.44 -13.11 -1.59
N VAL A 124 1.99 -12.16 -0.76
CA VAL A 124 1.72 -10.78 -1.20
C VAL A 124 3.01 -10.11 -1.70
N ARG A 125 4.11 -10.18 -0.94
CA ARG A 125 5.39 -9.55 -1.31
C ARG A 125 5.94 -10.06 -2.64
N GLU A 126 6.03 -11.38 -2.79
CA GLU A 126 6.62 -11.99 -3.97
C GLU A 126 5.74 -11.77 -5.21
N SER A 127 4.42 -11.88 -5.06
CA SER A 127 3.51 -11.60 -6.17
C SER A 127 3.51 -10.11 -6.58
N ASP A 128 3.61 -9.18 -5.62
CA ASP A 128 3.71 -7.73 -5.89
C ASP A 128 5.05 -7.39 -6.57
N ALA A 129 6.15 -8.04 -6.16
CA ALA A 129 7.45 -7.89 -6.77
C ALA A 129 7.44 -8.32 -8.26
N ILE A 130 6.86 -9.49 -8.55
CA ILE A 130 6.69 -9.98 -9.94
C ILE A 130 5.85 -9.00 -10.76
N LEU A 131 4.72 -8.53 -10.22
CA LEU A 131 3.85 -7.57 -10.91
C LEU A 131 4.61 -6.29 -11.24
N ARG A 132 5.36 -5.73 -10.27
CA ARG A 132 6.13 -4.51 -10.45
C ARG A 132 7.26 -4.66 -11.46
N GLU A 133 7.94 -5.80 -11.46
CA GLU A 133 8.96 -6.11 -12.44
C GLU A 133 8.40 -6.19 -13.86
N GLU A 134 7.28 -6.89 -14.06
CA GLU A 134 6.65 -7.00 -15.37
C GLU A 134 6.06 -5.66 -15.84
N PHE A 135 5.50 -4.85 -14.95
CA PHE A 135 5.03 -3.50 -15.30
C PHE A 135 6.18 -2.58 -15.71
N ALA A 136 7.33 -2.65 -15.03
CA ALA A 136 8.52 -1.89 -15.39
C ALA A 136 9.06 -2.32 -16.76
N LYS A 137 9.21 -3.63 -17.01
CA LYS A 137 9.72 -4.18 -18.28
C LYS A 137 8.85 -3.82 -19.49
N ASN A 138 7.56 -3.61 -19.28
CA ASN A 138 6.59 -3.35 -20.35
C ASN A 138 6.14 -1.87 -20.41
N GLY A 139 6.84 -0.97 -19.70
CA GLY A 139 6.57 0.48 -19.77
C GLY A 139 5.19 0.88 -19.21
N LEU A 140 4.65 0.10 -18.26
CA LEU A 140 3.40 0.39 -17.55
C LEU A 140 3.63 1.10 -16.21
N ALA A 141 4.83 1.02 -15.64
CA ALA A 141 5.13 1.56 -14.32
C ALA A 141 4.83 3.07 -14.17
N GLU A 142 5.01 3.86 -15.23
CA GLU A 142 4.72 5.30 -15.24
C GLU A 142 3.32 5.62 -15.81
N LYS A 143 2.69 4.67 -16.50
CA LYS A 143 1.37 4.86 -17.12
C LYS A 143 0.24 4.56 -16.15
N VAL A 144 0.43 3.56 -15.30
CA VAL A 144 -0.58 3.08 -14.38
C VAL A 144 -0.43 3.80 -13.04
N TRP A 145 -1.49 4.47 -12.60
CA TRP A 145 -1.45 5.29 -11.37
C TRP A 145 -1.13 4.48 -10.12
N GLN A 146 -1.76 3.31 -9.95
CA GLN A 146 -1.42 2.39 -8.88
C GLN A 146 -1.73 0.95 -9.32
N TYR A 147 -0.80 0.05 -9.01
CA TYR A 147 -0.94 -1.37 -9.29
C TYR A 147 -0.30 -2.20 -8.17
N PHE A 148 -0.93 -3.30 -7.80
CA PHE A 148 -0.51 -4.14 -6.69
C PHE A 148 -1.20 -5.50 -6.71
N THR A 149 -0.72 -6.41 -5.87
CA THR A 149 -1.37 -7.69 -5.61
C THR A 149 -2.05 -7.72 -4.24
N VAL A 150 -3.11 -8.53 -4.14
CA VAL A 150 -3.86 -8.80 -2.93
C VAL A 150 -3.97 -10.31 -2.74
N VAL A 151 -3.81 -10.80 -1.51
CA VAL A 151 -4.03 -12.22 -1.17
C VAL A 151 -5.16 -12.32 -0.14
N PRO A 152 -6.29 -12.97 -0.48
CA PRO A 152 -7.44 -13.07 0.40
C PRO A 152 -7.31 -14.22 1.42
N ASP A 153 -8.09 -14.16 2.51
CA ASP A 153 -8.17 -15.21 3.55
C ASP A 153 -9.04 -16.41 3.15
N PHE A 154 -8.89 -16.89 1.92
CA PHE A 154 -9.48 -18.16 1.51
C PHE A 154 -8.56 -18.87 0.51
N LYS A 155 -8.71 -20.19 0.43
CA LYS A 155 -7.95 -21.05 -0.47
C LYS A 155 -8.80 -21.50 -1.64
N SER A 156 -8.15 -21.69 -2.78
CA SER A 156 -8.76 -22.25 -4.00
C SER A 156 -8.13 -23.59 -4.35
N THR A 157 -8.86 -24.42 -5.08
CA THR A 157 -8.33 -25.69 -5.57
C THR A 157 -7.41 -25.47 -6.76
N GLY A 158 -6.25 -26.12 -6.73
CA GLY A 158 -5.28 -26.16 -7.82
C GLY A 158 -4.78 -27.57 -8.09
N ILE A 159 -3.92 -27.70 -9.10
CA ILE A 159 -3.16 -28.91 -9.39
C ILE A 159 -1.69 -28.52 -9.49
N LYS A 160 -0.83 -29.16 -8.69
CA LYS A 160 0.63 -29.02 -8.75
C LYS A 160 1.25 -30.40 -8.69
N ASP A 161 2.18 -30.69 -9.60
CA ASP A 161 2.86 -32.00 -9.71
C ASP A 161 1.89 -33.20 -9.73
N GLY A 162 0.76 -33.05 -10.45
CA GLY A 162 -0.26 -34.09 -10.58
C GLY A 162 -1.10 -34.33 -9.31
N LYS A 163 -0.93 -33.53 -8.26
CA LYS A 163 -1.70 -33.62 -7.01
C LYS A 163 -2.59 -32.40 -6.83
N ARG A 164 -3.77 -32.62 -6.22
CA ARG A 164 -4.67 -31.53 -5.83
C ARG A 164 -4.03 -30.72 -4.71
N THR A 165 -4.03 -29.40 -4.85
CA THR A 165 -3.58 -28.46 -3.82
C THR A 165 -4.71 -27.53 -3.38
N TYR A 166 -4.52 -26.93 -2.19
CA TYR A 166 -5.41 -25.93 -1.62
C TYR A 166 -4.56 -24.75 -1.17
N ASP A 167 -4.46 -23.76 -2.06
CA ASP A 167 -3.51 -22.67 -1.99
C ASP A 167 -4.22 -21.34 -2.24
N TRP A 168 -3.59 -20.23 -1.88
CA TRP A 168 -4.23 -18.93 -1.99
C TRP A 168 -4.36 -18.50 -3.47
N PRO A 169 -5.44 -17.81 -3.83
CA PRO A 169 -5.43 -17.00 -5.03
C PRO A 169 -4.68 -15.68 -4.78
N VAL A 170 -4.17 -15.07 -5.84
CA VAL A 170 -3.69 -13.69 -5.88
C VAL A 170 -4.63 -12.88 -6.75
N ILE A 171 -5.00 -11.69 -6.32
CA ILE A 171 -5.77 -10.73 -7.12
C ILE A 171 -4.84 -9.61 -7.55
N VAL A 172 -4.72 -9.39 -8.85
CA VAL A 172 -4.03 -8.24 -9.42
C VAL A 172 -5.00 -7.07 -9.50
N ARG A 173 -4.55 -5.90 -9.04
CA ARG A 173 -5.25 -4.63 -9.15
C ARG A 173 -4.36 -3.65 -9.91
N ALA A 174 -4.91 -2.97 -10.91
CA ALA A 174 -4.22 -1.92 -11.64
C ALA A 174 -5.23 -0.88 -12.11
N VAL A 175 -5.06 0.37 -11.67
CA VAL A 175 -6.05 1.43 -11.86
C VAL A 175 -5.39 2.75 -12.26
N ASN A 176 -6.17 3.58 -12.95
CA ASN A 176 -5.83 4.95 -13.31
C ASN A 176 -6.85 5.93 -12.74
N THR A 177 -6.36 7.06 -12.26
CA THR A 177 -7.17 8.14 -11.71
C THR A 177 -6.44 9.47 -11.82
N LYS A 178 -7.20 10.57 -11.78
CA LYS A 178 -6.68 11.94 -11.69
C LYS A 178 -6.74 12.51 -10.27
N ASP A 179 -7.73 12.08 -9.49
CA ASP A 179 -8.11 12.68 -8.20
C ASP A 179 -8.33 11.64 -7.09
N ALA A 180 -8.09 10.36 -7.37
CA ALA A 180 -8.41 9.21 -6.52
C ALA A 180 -9.91 9.09 -6.13
N MET A 181 -10.80 9.97 -6.57
CA MET A 181 -12.25 9.93 -6.30
C MET A 181 -12.97 9.00 -7.26
N THR A 182 -12.53 8.95 -8.51
CA THR A 182 -12.96 7.95 -9.50
C THR A 182 -11.75 7.22 -10.05
N ALA A 183 -11.91 5.97 -10.47
CA ALA A 183 -10.80 5.20 -11.03
C ALA A 183 -11.27 4.21 -12.09
N THR A 184 -10.57 4.20 -13.22
CA THR A 184 -10.75 3.20 -14.29
C THR A 184 -9.76 2.08 -14.12
N VAL A 185 -10.13 0.88 -14.57
CA VAL A 185 -9.23 -0.27 -14.57
C VAL A 185 -8.31 -0.20 -15.79
N GLU A 186 -7.04 -0.51 -15.58
CA GLU A 186 -6.05 -0.57 -16.68
C GLU A 186 -6.38 -1.72 -17.64
N ASN A 187 -6.19 -1.52 -18.94
CA ASN A 187 -6.33 -2.61 -19.90
C ASN A 187 -4.99 -3.30 -20.10
N ILE A 188 -4.62 -4.16 -19.14
CA ILE A 188 -3.38 -4.94 -19.23
C ILE A 188 -3.45 -5.85 -20.47
N PRO A 189 -2.47 -5.80 -21.39
CA PRO A 189 -2.41 -6.71 -22.52
C PRO A 189 -2.55 -8.17 -22.08
N PHE A 190 -3.40 -8.93 -22.75
CA PHE A 190 -3.76 -10.28 -22.32
C PHE A 190 -2.53 -11.21 -22.23
N ASP A 191 -1.61 -11.09 -23.17
CA ASP A 191 -0.32 -11.79 -23.21
C ASP A 191 0.57 -11.44 -22.00
N LEU A 192 0.63 -10.16 -21.63
CA LEU A 192 1.34 -9.73 -20.42
C LEU A 192 0.67 -10.31 -19.16
N MET A 193 -0.66 -10.31 -19.10
CA MET A 193 -1.38 -10.90 -17.97
C MET A 193 -1.13 -12.40 -17.88
N GLN A 194 -1.09 -13.13 -19.01
CA GLN A 194 -0.73 -14.55 -19.02
C GLN A 194 0.68 -14.79 -18.48
N LYS A 195 1.65 -13.93 -18.83
CA LYS A 195 3.01 -14.00 -18.30
C LYS A 195 3.05 -13.74 -16.78
N ILE A 196 2.30 -12.76 -16.29
CA ILE A 196 2.18 -12.48 -14.85
C ILE A 196 1.57 -13.69 -14.12
N VAL A 197 0.52 -14.29 -14.67
CA VAL A 197 -0.12 -15.51 -14.12
C VAL A 197 0.88 -16.65 -14.04
N ASP A 198 1.62 -16.91 -15.12
CA ASP A 198 2.61 -17.98 -15.20
C ASP A 198 3.70 -17.80 -14.13
N ARG A 199 4.30 -16.61 -14.07
CA ARG A 199 5.32 -16.29 -13.07
C ARG A 199 4.81 -16.43 -11.64
N ILE A 200 3.67 -15.80 -11.31
CA ILE A 200 3.14 -15.85 -9.94
C ILE A 200 2.82 -17.29 -9.51
N THR A 201 2.22 -18.10 -10.38
CA THR A 201 1.80 -19.48 -10.01
C THR A 201 2.98 -20.46 -9.90
N HIS A 202 4.10 -20.21 -10.58
CA HIS A 202 5.28 -21.08 -10.53
C HIS A 202 6.35 -20.60 -9.54
N GLU A 203 6.56 -19.29 -9.42
CA GLU A 203 7.60 -18.69 -8.59
C GLU A 203 7.15 -18.47 -7.13
N VAL A 204 5.85 -18.19 -6.88
CA VAL A 204 5.37 -17.85 -5.53
C VAL A 204 4.84 -19.09 -4.79
N PRO A 205 5.47 -19.49 -3.66
CA PRO A 205 4.98 -20.61 -2.86
C PRO A 205 3.58 -20.35 -2.29
N GLY A 206 2.73 -21.38 -2.27
CA GLY A 206 1.39 -21.29 -1.66
C GLY A 206 0.36 -20.52 -2.50
N VAL A 207 0.66 -20.21 -3.76
CA VAL A 207 -0.28 -19.59 -4.70
C VAL A 207 -0.68 -20.60 -5.79
N SER A 208 -1.98 -20.70 -6.08
CA SER A 208 -2.52 -21.61 -7.12
C SER A 208 -3.28 -20.93 -8.24
N ARG A 209 -3.62 -19.65 -8.06
CA ARG A 209 -4.52 -18.94 -8.97
C ARG A 209 -4.20 -17.46 -8.97
N VAL A 210 -4.37 -16.83 -10.11
CA VAL A 210 -4.30 -15.38 -10.26
C VAL A 210 -5.59 -14.89 -10.88
N LEU A 211 -6.15 -13.80 -10.34
CA LEU A 211 -7.33 -13.10 -10.83
C LEU A 211 -6.96 -11.65 -11.15
N TYR A 212 -7.81 -10.99 -11.94
CA TYR A 212 -7.70 -9.56 -12.20
C TYR A 212 -9.00 -8.85 -11.82
N ASP A 213 -8.88 -7.77 -11.05
CA ASP A 213 -10.02 -6.97 -10.58
C ASP A 213 -10.44 -5.92 -11.61
N PHE A 214 -11.49 -6.24 -12.36
CA PHE A 214 -12.11 -5.39 -13.37
C PHE A 214 -13.09 -4.34 -12.82
N THR A 215 -13.20 -4.18 -11.49
CA THR A 215 -14.19 -3.29 -10.88
C THR A 215 -13.71 -1.83 -10.84
N PRO A 216 -14.38 -0.86 -11.48
CA PRO A 216 -14.00 0.55 -11.38
C PRO A 216 -14.39 1.16 -10.02
N LYS A 217 -13.82 2.32 -9.68
CA LYS A 217 -14.35 3.20 -8.62
C LYS A 217 -15.30 4.20 -9.30
N PRO A 218 -16.59 4.29 -8.91
CA PRO A 218 -17.08 4.15 -7.53
C PRO A 218 -17.69 2.80 -7.12
N THR A 219 -17.82 1.81 -8.02
CA THR A 219 -18.43 0.51 -7.67
C THR A 219 -17.62 -0.24 -6.63
N GLY A 220 -16.29 -0.27 -6.80
CA GLY A 220 -15.33 -0.72 -5.79
C GLY A 220 -14.49 0.43 -5.24
N ARG A 221 -13.69 0.15 -4.22
CA ARG A 221 -12.56 1.02 -3.82
C ARG A 221 -11.30 0.66 -4.59
N ILE A 222 -10.24 1.45 -4.42
CA ILE A 222 -8.94 1.15 -5.03
C ILE A 222 -8.30 -0.04 -4.30
N GLU A 223 -8.11 0.10 -2.98
CA GLU A 223 -7.73 -0.98 -2.07
C GLU A 223 -8.94 -1.89 -1.79
N TRP A 224 -8.67 -3.13 -1.36
CA TRP A 224 -9.70 -4.13 -1.06
C TRP A 224 -10.22 -4.09 0.37
N GLU A 225 -9.55 -3.33 1.26
CA GLU A 225 -9.94 -3.05 2.65
C GLU A 225 -9.75 -1.58 3.00
#